data_AF-A0A392N316-F1
#
_entry.id   AF-A0A392N316-F1
#
_cell.length_a   1.000
_cell.length_b   1.000
_cell.length_c   1.000
_cell.angle_alpha   90.00
_cell.angle_beta   90.00
_cell.angle_gamma   90.00
#
_symmetry.space_group_name_H-M   'P 1'
#
loop_
_entity.id
_entity.type
_entity.pdbx_description
1 polymer ?
#
loop_
_entity_poly.entity_id
_entity_poly.type
_entity_poly.pdbx_seq_one_letter_code
_entity_poly.pdbx_strand_id
1 'polypeptide(L)'
;EQKCIIQLKDLFLAKASQEKGVADQLRLLLGEQSHNVGLLVSQRVVNLPPQLLPPLYDSLFNEVSWATEDEPTEDLRNSFRFKHYVMLSKIYKHKNPEQKRKLSDDSEEAIVYVKPEDEIFHKLSSWSFCFPLRTQQPAPHEANEELQVNGINHGC
;
A
#
# COMPACT_ATOMS: atom_id res chain seq x y z
N GLU A 1 21.33 0.36 0.40
CA GLU A 1 19.91 0.36 0.82
C GLU A 1 19.84 0.19 2.34
N GLN A 2 18.86 0.80 3.03
CA GLN A 2 18.74 0.69 4.49
C GLN A 2 18.13 -0.66 4.91
N LYS A 3 18.55 -1.18 6.07
CA LYS A 3 18.10 -2.49 6.59
C LYS A 3 16.58 -2.61 6.68
N CYS A 4 15.89 -1.55 7.12
CA CYS A 4 14.44 -1.54 7.24
C CYS A 4 13.72 -1.68 5.88
N ILE A 5 14.27 -1.08 4.83
CA ILE A 5 13.71 -1.14 3.48
C ILE A 5 13.84 -2.57 2.92
N ILE A 6 15.01 -3.19 3.11
CA ILE A 6 15.23 -4.60 2.72
C ILE A 6 14.23 -5.51 3.44
N GLN A 7 14.05 -5.34 4.76
CA GLN A 7 13.12 -6.12 5.55
C GLN A 7 11.66 -5.94 5.11
N LEU A 8 11.26 -4.73 4.72
CA LEU A 8 9.92 -4.46 4.17
C LEU A 8 9.73 -5.14 2.81
N LYS A 9 10.72 -5.07 1.92
CA LYS A 9 10.68 -5.76 0.62
C LYS A 9 10.54 -7.27 0.81
N ASP A 10 11.38 -7.87 1.65
CA ASP A 10 11.34 -9.30 1.96
C ASP A 10 9.99 -9.72 2.54
N LEU A 11 9.44 -8.90 3.45
CA LEU A 11 8.12 -9.13 4.03
C LEU A 11 7.03 -9.14 2.94
N PHE A 12 7.00 -8.13 2.07
CA PHE A 12 5.99 -8.05 1.01
C PHE A 12 6.10 -9.23 0.04
N LEU A 13 7.31 -9.61 -0.36
CA LEU A 13 7.54 -10.77 -1.23
C LEU A 13 7.11 -12.09 -0.57
N ALA A 14 7.43 -12.27 0.71
CA ALA A 14 7.04 -13.46 1.46
C ALA A 14 5.51 -13.56 1.58
N LYS A 15 4.82 -12.44 1.81
CA LYS A 15 3.35 -12.41 1.94
C LYS A 15 2.65 -12.56 0.60
N ALA A 16 3.12 -11.87 -0.45
CA ALA A 16 2.55 -11.98 -1.78
C ALA A 16 2.68 -13.38 -2.39
N SER A 17 3.63 -14.21 -1.94
CA SER A 17 3.76 -15.61 -2.40
C SER A 17 2.52 -16.48 -2.14
N GLN A 18 1.63 -16.03 -1.27
CA GLN A 18 0.35 -16.70 -0.96
C GLN A 18 -0.75 -16.31 -1.97
N GLU A 19 -0.53 -15.27 -2.76
CA GLU A 19 -1.49 -14.70 -3.72
C GLU A 19 -1.07 -14.97 -5.16
N LYS A 20 -1.97 -15.57 -5.94
CA LYS A 20 -1.71 -15.93 -7.33
C LYS A 20 -1.68 -14.67 -8.21
N GLY A 21 -0.61 -14.50 -9.00
CA GLY A 21 -0.45 -13.40 -9.96
C GLY A 21 0.22 -12.14 -9.38
N VAL A 22 0.03 -11.84 -8.09
CA VAL A 22 0.64 -10.65 -7.46
C VAL A 22 2.12 -10.86 -7.14
N ALA A 23 2.52 -12.08 -6.78
CA ALA A 23 3.89 -12.39 -6.38
C ALA A 23 4.93 -12.05 -7.46
N ASP A 24 4.67 -12.40 -8.72
CA ASP A 24 5.61 -12.19 -9.82
C ASP A 24 5.73 -10.71 -10.17
N GLN A 25 4.60 -10.00 -10.19
CA GLN A 25 4.59 -8.55 -10.39
C GLN A 25 5.35 -7.83 -9.27
N LEU A 26 5.15 -8.24 -8.02
CA LEU A 26 5.85 -7.65 -6.89
C LEU A 26 7.36 -7.94 -6.91
N ARG A 27 7.77 -9.15 -7.33
CA ARG A 27 9.19 -9.48 -7.55
C ARG A 27 9.83 -8.60 -8.60
N LEU A 28 9.13 -8.35 -9.71
CA LEU A 28 9.60 -7.45 -10.76
C LEU A 28 9.74 -6.02 -10.24
N LEU A 29 8.72 -5.50 -9.57
CA LEU A 29 8.68 -4.13 -9.06
C LEU A 29 9.71 -3.89 -7.95
N LEU A 30 9.83 -4.78 -6.96
CA LEU A 30 10.74 -4.60 -5.82
C LEU A 30 12.16 -5.11 -6.08
N GLY A 31 12.37 -5.84 -7.19
CA GLY A 31 13.66 -6.32 -7.67
C GLY A 31 14.20 -5.45 -8.82
N GLU A 32 14.03 -5.93 -10.05
CA GLU A 32 14.63 -5.35 -11.26
C GLU A 32 14.22 -3.89 -11.48
N GLN A 33 12.93 -3.58 -11.28
CA GLN A 33 12.36 -2.26 -11.53
C GLN A 33 12.34 -1.36 -10.28
N SER A 34 13.06 -1.74 -9.21
CA SER A 34 12.99 -1.05 -7.91
C SER A 34 13.42 0.42 -7.95
N HIS A 35 14.23 0.81 -8.94
CA HIS A 35 14.61 2.21 -9.18
C HIS A 35 13.42 3.09 -9.65
N ASN A 36 12.35 2.49 -10.16
CA ASN A 36 11.13 3.18 -10.58
C ASN A 36 10.00 3.10 -9.54
N VAL A 37 10.25 2.54 -8.36
CA VAL A 37 9.21 2.30 -7.34
C VAL A 37 9.38 3.23 -6.15
N GLY A 38 8.37 4.06 -5.91
CA GLY A 38 8.22 4.84 -4.69
C GLY A 38 7.52 4.02 -3.60
N LEU A 39 8.13 3.88 -2.43
CA LEU A 39 7.47 3.28 -1.27
C LEU A 39 6.74 4.38 -0.48
N LEU A 40 5.41 4.34 -0.47
CA LEU A 40 4.58 5.34 0.21
C LEU A 40 4.07 4.78 1.54
N VAL A 41 4.62 5.31 2.64
CA VAL A 41 4.23 4.94 4.01
C VAL A 41 3.52 6.14 4.63
N SER A 42 2.22 5.98 4.93
CA SER A 42 1.40 7.04 5.51
C SER A 42 0.78 6.58 6.82
N GLN A 43 1.17 7.24 7.91
CA GLN A 43 0.60 7.05 9.25
C GLN A 43 -0.07 8.35 9.70
N ARG A 44 -1.31 8.26 10.17
CA ARG A 44 -2.07 9.41 10.64
C ARG A 44 -2.00 9.53 12.16
N VAL A 45 -1.84 10.75 12.66
CA VAL A 45 -2.14 11.09 14.06
C VAL A 45 -3.64 11.31 14.21
N VAL A 46 -4.24 10.77 15.26
CA VAL A 46 -5.70 10.73 15.45
C VAL A 46 -6.39 12.11 15.40
N ASN A 47 -5.65 13.19 15.68
CA ASN A 47 -6.18 14.54 15.76
C ASN A 47 -6.03 15.35 14.47
N LEU A 48 -5.44 14.80 13.40
CA LEU A 48 -5.27 15.53 12.14
C LEU A 48 -6.63 15.65 11.43
N PRO A 49 -7.11 16.86 11.08
CA PRO A 49 -8.36 17.03 10.33
C PRO A 49 -8.30 16.41 8.93
N PRO A 50 -9.36 15.71 8.46
CA PRO A 50 -9.39 15.11 7.13
C PRO A 50 -9.18 16.11 5.98
N GLN A 51 -9.61 17.37 6.16
CA GLN A 51 -9.53 18.41 5.13
C GLN A 51 -8.09 18.80 4.77
N LEU A 52 -7.12 18.48 5.63
CA LEU A 52 -5.70 18.73 5.37
C LEU A 52 -5.04 17.62 4.55
N LEU A 53 -5.71 16.47 4.36
CA LEU A 53 -5.11 15.33 3.68
C LEU A 53 -4.94 15.58 2.18
N PRO A 54 -5.95 16.07 1.42
CA PRO A 54 -5.75 16.36 0.00
C PRO A 54 -4.56 17.30 -0.27
N PRO A 55 -4.46 18.49 0.36
CA PRO A 55 -3.31 19.36 0.12
C PRO A 55 -1.98 18.76 0.62
N LEU A 56 -1.99 17.90 1.65
CA LEU A 56 -0.78 17.21 2.10
C LEU A 56 -0.26 16.24 1.05
N TYR A 57 -1.14 15.45 0.42
CA TYR A 57 -0.75 14.56 -0.67
C TYR A 57 -0.33 15.34 -1.91
N ASP A 58 -1.05 16.42 -2.27
CA ASP A 58 -0.66 17.31 -3.38
C ASP A 58 0.74 17.88 -3.16
N SER A 59 1.03 18.41 -1.96
CA SER A 59 2.36 18.90 -1.61
C SER A 59 3.43 17.80 -1.72
N LEU A 60 3.17 16.59 -1.21
CA LEU A 60 4.11 15.47 -1.31
C LEU A 60 4.44 15.12 -2.76
N PHE A 61 3.43 14.99 -3.62
CA PHE A 61 3.66 14.63 -5.03
C PHE A 61 4.29 15.79 -5.81
N ASN A 62 3.98 17.04 -5.46
CA ASN A 62 4.67 18.21 -6.02
C ASN A 62 6.15 18.23 -5.65
N GLU A 63 6.50 17.95 -4.38
CA GLU A 63 7.90 17.86 -3.95
C GLU A 63 8.67 16.77 -4.71
N VAL A 64 8.06 15.59 -4.90
CA VAL A 64 8.66 14.52 -5.72
C VAL A 64 8.84 14.98 -7.17
N SER A 65 7.84 15.66 -7.74
CA SER A 65 7.92 16.19 -9.11
C SER A 65 9.04 17.21 -9.25
N TRP A 66 9.16 18.16 -8.32
CA TRP A 66 10.22 19.17 -8.32
C TRP A 66 11.60 18.53 -8.19
N ALA A 67 11.75 17.48 -7.37
CA ALA A 67 13.01 16.75 -7.25
C ALA A 67 13.45 16.08 -8.57
N THR A 68 12.53 15.81 -9.51
CA THR A 68 12.91 15.33 -10.85
C THR A 68 13.58 16.38 -11.74
N GLU A 69 13.56 17.65 -11.34
CA GLU A 69 14.11 18.79 -12.10
C GLU A 69 15.21 19.55 -11.31
N ASP A 70 15.00 19.75 -10.02
CA ASP A 70 15.80 20.65 -9.18
C ASP A 70 17.05 20.00 -8.57
N GLU A 71 17.13 18.67 -8.54
CA GLU A 71 18.29 17.96 -8.00
C GLU A 71 19.57 18.26 -8.83
N PRO A 72 20.76 18.29 -8.19
CA PRO A 72 21.97 18.83 -8.82
C PRO A 72 22.57 17.92 -9.90
N THR A 73 22.24 16.63 -9.89
CA THR A 73 22.76 15.65 -10.86
C THR A 73 21.63 14.92 -11.58
N GLU A 74 21.90 14.50 -12.81
CA GLU A 74 20.94 13.72 -13.62
C GLU A 74 20.56 12.40 -12.93
N ASP A 75 21.51 11.73 -12.29
CA ASP A 75 21.26 10.50 -11.53
C ASP A 75 20.27 10.72 -10.37
N LEU A 76 20.41 11.84 -9.64
CA LEU A 76 19.49 12.18 -8.55
C LEU A 76 18.10 12.51 -9.09
N ARG A 77 18.00 13.31 -10.15
CA ARG A 77 16.71 13.59 -10.82
C ARG A 77 16.01 12.32 -11.28
N ASN A 78 16.76 11.42 -11.91
CA ASN A 78 16.23 10.13 -12.37
C ASN A 78 15.78 9.23 -11.21
N SER A 79 16.40 9.34 -10.03
CA SER A 79 16.01 8.58 -8.84
C SER A 79 14.63 8.95 -8.27
N PHE A 80 14.09 10.13 -8.62
CA PHE A 80 12.75 10.57 -8.23
C PHE A 80 11.67 10.30 -9.30
N ARG A 81 12.04 9.77 -10.47
CA ARG A 81 11.10 9.47 -11.57
C ARG A 81 10.37 8.14 -11.35
N PHE A 82 9.58 8.06 -10.29
CA PHE A 82 8.80 6.88 -9.97
C PHE A 82 7.67 6.65 -10.97
N LYS A 83 7.54 5.39 -11.43
CA LYS A 83 6.45 4.91 -12.30
C LYS A 83 5.39 4.13 -11.51
N HIS A 84 5.75 3.62 -10.35
CA HIS A 84 4.86 2.85 -9.49
C HIS A 84 5.02 3.31 -8.05
N TYR A 85 3.91 3.32 -7.32
CA TYR A 85 3.91 3.45 -5.87
C TYR A 85 3.42 2.16 -5.24
N VAL A 86 4.15 1.71 -4.21
CA VAL A 86 3.68 0.64 -3.33
C VAL A 86 3.29 1.29 -2.01
N MET A 87 2.03 1.12 -1.62
CA MET A 87 1.46 1.68 -0.39
C MET A 87 1.09 0.57 0.59
N LEU A 88 1.31 0.83 1.87
CA LEU A 88 0.83 0.00 2.98
C LEU A 88 -0.32 0.70 3.70
N SER A 89 -1.43 -0.01 3.86
CA SER A 89 -2.64 0.47 4.52
C SER A 89 -3.07 -0.50 5.62
N LYS A 90 -3.62 0.03 6.71
CA LYS A 90 -4.16 -0.78 7.81
C LYS A 90 -5.67 -0.86 7.64
N ILE A 91 -6.19 -2.09 7.61
CA ILE A 91 -7.62 -2.36 7.42
C ILE A 91 -8.15 -3.33 8.47
N TYR A 92 -9.46 -3.34 8.64
CA TYR A 92 -10.17 -4.34 9.42
C TYR A 92 -11.12 -5.11 8.51
N LYS A 93 -11.14 -6.43 8.61
CA LYS A 93 -12.09 -7.30 7.91
C LYS A 93 -13.03 -7.98 8.91
N HIS A 94 -14.34 -7.86 8.69
CA HIS A 94 -15.32 -8.55 9.52
C HIS A 94 -15.39 -10.04 9.20
N LYS A 95 -15.39 -10.87 10.25
CA LYS A 95 -15.67 -12.31 10.10
C LYS A 95 -17.18 -12.48 9.98
N ASN A 96 -17.74 -12.55 8.78
CA ASN A 96 -19.13 -12.96 8.62
C ASN A 96 -19.25 -14.51 8.61
N PRO A 97 -19.80 -15.16 9.65
CA PRO A 97 -19.98 -16.61 9.66
C PRO A 97 -21.07 -17.10 8.68
N GLU A 98 -21.96 -16.22 8.21
CA GLU A 98 -23.13 -16.60 7.40
C GLU A 98 -22.87 -16.71 5.89
N GLN A 99 -21.76 -16.16 5.38
CA GLN A 99 -21.46 -16.19 3.94
C GLN A 99 -20.78 -17.49 3.47
N LYS A 100 -20.36 -18.38 4.39
CA LYS A 100 -19.74 -19.68 4.06
C LYS A 100 -20.65 -20.67 3.32
N ARG A 101 -21.91 -20.32 3.03
CA ARG A 101 -22.88 -21.20 2.35
C ARG A 101 -23.20 -20.84 0.90
N LYS A 102 -22.58 -19.82 0.30
CA LYS A 102 -22.77 -19.56 -1.14
C LYS A 102 -21.42 -19.36 -1.84
N LEU A 103 -21.06 -20.37 -2.63
CA LEU A 103 -20.04 -20.29 -3.65
C LEU A 103 -20.41 -19.18 -4.65
N SER A 104 -19.68 -18.08 -4.64
CA SER A 104 -19.45 -17.21 -5.79
C SER A 104 -18.25 -16.30 -5.50
N ASP A 105 -17.45 -16.10 -6.53
CA ASP A 105 -16.11 -15.50 -6.64
C ASP A 105 -16.00 -14.00 -6.27
N ASP A 106 -16.88 -13.51 -5.38
CA ASP A 106 -16.98 -12.09 -5.02
C ASP A 106 -17.58 -11.93 -3.61
N SER A 107 -16.90 -12.53 -2.62
CA SER A 107 -17.22 -12.33 -1.21
C SER A 107 -16.42 -11.13 -0.71
N GLU A 108 -16.86 -9.91 -1.03
CA GLU A 108 -16.37 -8.70 -0.36
C GLU A 108 -16.73 -8.80 1.14
N GLU A 109 -15.85 -9.44 1.92
CA GLU A 109 -15.81 -9.24 3.37
C GLU A 109 -15.76 -7.72 3.60
N ALA A 110 -16.70 -7.17 4.37
CA ALA A 110 -16.79 -5.72 4.55
C ALA A 110 -15.46 -5.17 5.11
N ILE A 111 -14.67 -4.54 4.23
CA ILE A 111 -13.39 -3.92 4.58
C ILE A 111 -13.71 -2.57 5.23
N VAL A 112 -13.24 -2.41 6.46
CA VAL A 112 -13.29 -1.13 7.17
C VAL A 112 -11.91 -0.48 7.08
N TYR A 113 -11.83 0.64 6.38
CA TYR A 113 -10.61 1.43 6.26
C TYR A 113 -10.45 2.34 7.47
N VAL A 114 -9.28 2.29 8.11
CA VAL A 114 -8.94 3.19 9.23
C VAL A 114 -8.83 4.63 8.75
N LYS A 115 -8.34 4.79 7.53
CA LYS A 115 -8.13 6.06 6.84
C LYS A 115 -9.03 6.07 5.60
N PRO A 116 -10.00 6.98 5.47
CA PRO A 116 -10.90 7.00 4.30
C PRO A 116 -10.15 7.17 2.97
N GLU A 117 -8.98 7.80 2.98
CA GLU A 117 -8.10 7.91 1.81
C GLU A 117 -7.54 6.56 1.33
N ASP A 118 -7.33 5.59 2.23
CA ASP A 118 -6.86 4.25 1.85
C ASP A 118 -7.89 3.52 0.96
N GLU A 119 -9.19 3.80 1.13
CA GLU A 119 -10.24 3.28 0.25
C GLU A 119 -10.08 3.77 -1.18
N ILE A 120 -9.71 5.05 -1.34
CA ILE A 120 -9.48 5.66 -2.65
C ILE A 120 -8.25 5.02 -3.30
N PHE A 121 -7.15 4.88 -2.55
CA PHE A 121 -5.94 4.24 -3.05
C PHE A 121 -6.15 2.78 -3.41
N HIS A 122 -6.95 2.04 -2.65
CA HIS A 122 -7.30 0.68 -2.99
C HIS A 122 -8.09 0.60 -4.30
N LYS A 123 -9.09 1.47 -4.50
CA LYS A 123 -9.86 1.53 -5.76
C LYS A 123 -9.02 1.92 -6.98
N LEU A 124 -7.97 2.72 -6.78
CA LEU A 124 -7.05 3.13 -7.84
C LEU A 124 -5.89 2.14 -8.04
N SER A 125 -5.75 1.14 -7.17
CA SER A 125 -4.67 0.16 -7.27
C SER A 125 -4.88 -0.77 -8.45
N SER A 126 -3.78 -1.11 -9.14
CA SER A 126 -3.79 -2.12 -10.21
C SER A 126 -3.77 -3.55 -9.64
N TRP A 127 -3.26 -3.70 -8.43
CA TRP A 127 -3.29 -4.93 -7.66
C TRP A 127 -3.26 -4.58 -6.18
N SER A 128 -3.87 -5.42 -5.37
CA SER A 128 -3.80 -5.35 -3.93
C SER A 128 -3.75 -6.76 -3.34
N PHE A 129 -3.17 -6.88 -2.15
CA PHE A 129 -3.29 -8.08 -1.35
C PHE A 129 -3.28 -7.75 0.13
N CYS A 130 -3.85 -8.64 0.94
CA CYS A 130 -3.94 -8.47 2.38
C CYS A 130 -3.26 -9.62 3.11
N PHE A 131 -2.70 -9.34 4.28
CA PHE A 131 -2.23 -10.39 5.17
C PHE A 131 -2.49 -10.04 6.64
N PRO A 132 -2.75 -11.05 7.49
CA PRO A 132 -3.09 -10.81 8.88
C PRO A 132 -1.92 -10.19 9.64
N LEU A 133 -2.20 -9.13 10.39
CA LEU A 133 -1.23 -8.56 11.31
C LEU A 133 -1.25 -9.37 12.61
N ARG A 134 -0.12 -9.99 12.96
CA ARG A 134 0.02 -10.69 14.24
C ARG A 134 0.19 -9.67 15.36
N THR A 135 -0.90 -9.09 15.85
CA THR A 135 -0.92 -8.28 17.06
C THR A 135 -1.13 -9.17 18.29
N GLN A 136 -0.41 -8.88 19.38
CA GLN A 136 -0.60 -9.57 20.66
C GLN A 136 -1.85 -9.09 21.43
N GLN A 137 -2.55 -8.07 20.93
CA GLN A 137 -3.79 -7.58 21.53
C GLN A 137 -5.00 -8.16 20.79
N PRO A 138 -6.00 -8.71 21.51
CA PRO A 138 -7.23 -9.14 20.88
C PRO A 138 -7.95 -7.93 20.28
N ALA A 139 -8.21 -7.99 18.96
CA ALA A 139 -9.11 -7.05 18.31
C ALA A 139 -10.48 -7.08 19.02
N PRO A 140 -11.19 -5.94 19.10
CA PRO A 140 -12.56 -5.95 19.59
C PRO A 140 -13.35 -6.99 18.81
N HIS A 141 -14.06 -7.83 19.56
CA HIS A 141 -14.80 -8.98 19.10
C HIS A 141 -15.59 -8.65 17.82
N GLU A 142 -15.14 -9.19 16.66
CA GLU A 142 -15.83 -9.31 15.34
C GLU A 142 -14.99 -8.91 14.10
N ALA A 143 -13.80 -8.30 14.26
CA ALA A 143 -12.94 -7.96 13.11
C ALA A 143 -11.48 -8.45 13.25
N ASN A 144 -10.89 -8.90 12.14
CA ASN A 144 -9.45 -9.17 12.04
C ASN A 144 -8.73 -7.92 11.55
N GLU A 145 -7.61 -7.59 12.19
CA GLU A 145 -6.69 -6.57 11.71
C GLU A 145 -5.77 -7.13 10.63
N GLU A 146 -5.74 -6.49 9.47
CA GLU A 146 -4.89 -6.87 8.35
C GLU A 146 -4.10 -5.67 7.84
N LEU A 147 -2.93 -5.98 7.27
CA LEU A 147 -2.21 -5.03 6.43
C LEU A 147 -2.57 -5.31 4.97
N GLN A 148 -2.96 -4.26 4.27
CA GLN A 148 -3.19 -4.27 2.83
C GLN A 148 -2.01 -3.59 2.14
N VAL A 149 -1.48 -4.24 1.11
CA VAL A 149 -0.46 -3.67 0.21
C VAL A 149 -1.13 -3.36 -1.12
N ASN A 150 -0.99 -2.12 -1.57
CA ASN A 150 -1.59 -1.61 -2.79
C ASN A 150 -0.49 -1.19 -3.77
N GLY A 151 -0.58 -1.65 -5.03
CA GLY A 151 0.28 -1.20 -6.11
C GLY A 151 -0.45 -0.22 -7.02
N ILE A 152 0.07 1.01 -7.10
CA ILE A 152 -0.51 2.10 -7.89
C ILE A 152 0.45 2.44 -9.03
N ASN A 153 -0.07 2.55 -10.24
CA ASN A 153 0.71 3.04 -11.38
C ASN A 153 0.63 4.56 -11.42
N HIS A 154 1.79 5.21 -11.47
CA HIS A 154 1.91 6.66 -11.59
C HIS A 154 2.41 7.00 -12.99
N GLY A 155 1.50 7.52 -13.81
CA GLY A 155 1.76 7.92 -15.19
C GLY A 155 1.42 6.83 -16.23
N CYS A 156 0.54 7.20 -17.15
CA CYS A 156 0.81 7.08 -18.58
C CYS A 156 1.19 8.49 -19.06
#